data_AF-A0A1H7PMR2-F1
#
_entry.id   AF-A0A1H7PMR2-F1
#
_cell.length_a   1.000
_cell.length_b   1.000
_cell.length_c   1.000
_cell.angle_alpha   90.00
_cell.angle_beta   90.00
_cell.angle_gamma   90.00
#
_symmetry.space_group_name_H-M   'P 1'
#
loop_
_entity.id
_entity.type
_entity.pdbx_description
1 polymer ?
#
loop_
_entity_poly.entity_id
_entity_poly.type
_entity_poly.pdbx_seq_one_letter_code
_entity_poly.pdbx_strand_id
1 'polypeptide(L)'
;MPTLLRPYYLPPRTEALRLDVTTLGHADSVLFSGTTLTVGSGSLPDAWVISTGPAVDASGHAPDPGVLSGCLFPGHFDATPACLARQDLHVEADYQPGGRYWAIQAAEAALYAVGAGLCVGSCFVGIRRRTDWARVSVRVSVRGGQAAAGTGASQR
;
A
#
# COMPACT_ATOMS: atom_id res chain seq x y z
N MET A 1 -0.10 -3.39 -6.63
CA MET A 1 0.16 -2.34 -5.62
C MET A 1 0.80 -3.00 -4.42
N PRO A 2 1.93 -2.53 -3.87
CA PRO A 2 2.50 -3.12 -2.67
C PRO A 2 1.52 -2.87 -1.51
N THR A 3 0.93 -3.92 -0.97
CA THR A 3 -0.07 -3.84 0.11
C THR A 3 0.51 -4.14 1.48
N LEU A 4 1.81 -4.45 1.57
CA LEU A 4 2.45 -4.97 2.78
C LEU A 4 2.67 -3.90 3.86
N LEU A 5 2.91 -2.64 3.48
CA LEU A 5 3.22 -1.57 4.44
C LEU A 5 1.97 -0.81 4.91
N ARG A 6 0.95 -0.74 4.07
CA ARG A 6 -0.24 0.09 4.28
C ARG A 6 -1.03 -0.24 5.57
N PRO A 7 -1.21 -1.51 5.99
CA PRO A 7 -1.98 -1.83 7.19
C PRO A 7 -1.34 -1.34 8.50
N TYR A 8 -0.02 -1.20 8.54
CA TYR A 8 0.74 -0.99 9.79
C TYR A 8 1.29 0.41 9.97
N TYR A 9 1.30 1.24 8.92
CA TYR A 9 1.93 2.57 8.98
C TYR A 9 0.99 3.67 9.44
N LEU A 10 -0.30 3.59 9.08
CA LEU A 10 -1.31 4.59 9.41
C LEU A 10 -2.62 3.87 9.75
N PRO A 11 -3.15 4.00 10.98
CA PRO A 11 -4.41 3.39 11.32
C PRO A 11 -5.51 3.93 10.39
N PRO A 12 -6.41 3.04 9.92
CA PRO A 12 -7.62 3.47 9.22
C PRO A 12 -8.43 4.39 10.12
N ARG A 13 -9.19 5.29 9.51
CA ARG A 13 -10.24 6.01 10.23
C ARG A 13 -11.53 5.25 10.06
N THR A 14 -12.21 5.05 11.18
CA THR A 14 -13.51 4.42 11.25
C THR A 14 -14.55 5.51 11.45
N GLU A 15 -15.53 5.58 10.57
CA GLU A 15 -16.59 6.58 10.63
C GLU A 15 -17.92 5.95 10.23
N ALA A 16 -19.00 6.36 10.91
CA ALA A 16 -20.35 5.96 10.54
C ALA A 16 -20.79 6.80 9.35
N LEU A 17 -20.84 6.18 8.18
CA LEU A 17 -21.27 6.80 6.94
C LEU A 17 -22.75 6.48 6.69
N ARG A 18 -23.54 7.52 6.44
CA ARG A 18 -24.93 7.34 6.02
C ARG A 18 -24.97 6.73 4.62
N LEU A 19 -25.81 5.73 4.41
CA LEU A 19 -26.16 5.25 3.08
C LEU A 19 -27.10 6.27 2.43
N ASP A 20 -26.57 6.97 1.45
CA ASP A 20 -27.29 7.86 0.56
C ASP A 20 -27.12 7.40 -0.89
N VAL A 21 -27.79 8.09 -1.81
CA VAL A 21 -27.68 7.76 -3.24
C VAL A 21 -26.26 7.92 -3.80
N THR A 22 -25.44 8.79 -3.22
CA THR A 22 -24.07 9.03 -3.70
C THR A 22 -23.12 7.91 -3.27
N THR A 23 -23.17 7.52 -2.00
CA THR A 23 -22.38 6.42 -1.42
C THR A 23 -22.78 5.07 -2.01
N LEU A 24 -24.08 4.82 -2.19
CA LEU A 24 -24.57 3.63 -2.90
C LEU A 24 -24.22 3.64 -4.39
N GLY A 25 -24.20 4.80 -5.04
CA GLY A 25 -23.77 4.95 -6.44
C GLY A 25 -22.27 4.70 -6.65
N HIS A 26 -21.46 4.89 -5.61
CA HIS A 26 -20.03 4.61 -5.61
C HIS A 26 -19.66 3.23 -5.04
N ALA A 27 -20.63 2.48 -4.52
CA ALA A 27 -20.42 1.14 -4.02
C ALA A 27 -20.23 0.14 -5.17
N ASP A 28 -19.17 -0.68 -5.08
CA ASP A 28 -18.90 -1.71 -6.09
C ASP A 28 -19.89 -2.87 -6.04
N SER A 29 -20.49 -3.11 -4.87
CA SER A 29 -21.52 -4.14 -4.68
C SER A 29 -22.41 -3.84 -3.50
N VAL A 30 -23.61 -4.40 -3.52
CA VAL A 30 -24.54 -4.39 -2.39
C VAL A 30 -25.03 -5.81 -2.21
N LEU A 31 -24.68 -6.42 -1.08
CA LEU A 31 -25.02 -7.79 -0.77
C LEU A 31 -26.06 -7.84 0.35
N PHE A 32 -27.07 -8.68 0.15
CA PHE A 32 -28.11 -8.94 1.13
C PHE A 32 -28.03 -10.39 1.59
N SER A 33 -28.00 -10.59 2.91
CA SER A 33 -28.02 -11.92 3.53
C SER A 33 -29.00 -11.93 4.70
N GLY A 34 -30.26 -12.28 4.40
CA GLY A 34 -31.33 -12.26 5.40
C GLY A 34 -31.60 -10.85 5.92
N THR A 35 -31.15 -10.55 7.14
CA THR A 35 -31.28 -9.24 7.80
C THR A 35 -30.05 -8.35 7.67
N THR A 36 -28.95 -8.86 7.11
CA THR A 36 -27.73 -8.08 6.94
C THR A 36 -27.66 -7.52 5.53
N LEU A 37 -27.43 -6.21 5.48
CA LEU A 37 -27.09 -5.47 4.28
C LEU A 37 -25.61 -5.10 4.38
N THR A 38 -24.80 -5.61 3.46
CA THR A 38 -23.37 -5.29 3.38
C THR A 38 -23.12 -4.51 2.10
N VAL A 39 -22.62 -3.29 2.24
CA VAL A 39 -22.18 -2.48 1.10
C VAL A 39 -20.71 -2.83 0.84
N GLY A 40 -20.32 -3.08 -0.40
CA GLY A 40 -18.93 -3.31 -0.78
C GLY A 40 -18.10 -2.05 -0.62
N SER A 41 -16.78 -2.22 -0.54
CA SER A 41 -15.81 -1.13 -0.41
C SER A 41 -15.75 -0.27 -1.67
N GLY A 42 -16.73 0.63 -1.84
CA GLY A 42 -16.79 1.58 -2.93
C GLY A 42 -15.78 2.72 -2.80
N SER A 43 -15.67 3.54 -3.85
CA SER A 43 -14.82 4.73 -3.81
C SER A 43 -15.59 5.91 -3.24
N LEU A 44 -15.37 6.22 -1.95
CA LEU A 44 -15.83 7.51 -1.42
C LEU A 44 -15.01 8.64 -2.08
N PRO A 45 -15.61 9.81 -2.34
CA PRO A 45 -14.85 10.97 -2.79
C PRO A 45 -13.75 11.30 -1.75
N ASP A 46 -12.51 11.40 -2.23
CA ASP A 46 -11.29 11.63 -1.44
C ASP A 46 -10.96 10.58 -0.35
N ALA A 47 -11.53 9.38 -0.42
CA ALA A 47 -11.28 8.33 0.56
C ALA A 47 -11.18 6.94 -0.08
N TRP A 48 -10.19 6.17 0.37
CA TRP A 48 -10.01 4.78 -0.03
C TRP A 48 -10.65 3.90 1.03
N VAL A 49 -11.81 3.33 0.74
CA VAL A 49 -12.49 2.41 1.64
C VAL A 49 -11.72 1.09 1.68
N ILE A 50 -11.30 0.69 2.87
CA ILE A 50 -10.63 -0.59 3.13
C ILE A 50 -11.69 -1.66 3.40
N SER A 51 -12.67 -1.32 4.25
CA SER A 51 -13.71 -2.24 4.67
C SER A 51 -14.96 -1.47 5.05
N THR A 52 -16.09 -2.13 4.92
CA THR A 52 -17.41 -1.64 5.28
C THR A 52 -18.11 -2.71 6.10
N GLY A 53 -18.58 -2.33 7.27
CA GLY A 53 -19.36 -3.17 8.17
C GLY A 53 -20.79 -3.40 7.67
N PRO A 54 -21.58 -4.21 8.39
CA PRO A 54 -23.00 -4.34 8.11
C PRO A 54 -23.71 -3.01 8.31
N ALA A 55 -24.71 -2.74 7.47
CA ALA A 55 -25.57 -1.60 7.65
C ALA A 55 -26.43 -1.75 8.91
N VAL A 56 -26.64 -0.64 9.60
CA VAL A 56 -27.47 -0.50 10.79
C VAL A 56 -28.48 0.61 10.57
N ASP A 57 -29.62 0.54 11.26
CA ASP A 57 -30.62 1.60 11.29
C ASP A 57 -30.20 2.77 12.19
N ALA A 58 -31.05 3.81 12.26
CA ALA A 58 -30.83 4.96 13.14
C ALA A 58 -30.74 4.62 14.64
N SER A 59 -31.18 3.42 15.05
CA SER A 59 -31.09 2.92 16.42
C SER A 59 -29.83 2.06 16.67
N GLY A 60 -29.01 1.86 15.64
CA GLY A 60 -27.79 1.04 15.69
C GLY A 60 -28.06 -0.47 15.60
N HIS A 61 -29.28 -0.89 15.25
CA HIS A 61 -29.65 -2.29 15.10
C HIS A 61 -29.62 -2.73 13.63
N ALA A 62 -29.62 -4.04 13.41
CA ALA A 62 -29.78 -4.59 12.07
C ALA A 62 -31.10 -4.09 11.46
N PRO A 63 -31.11 -3.66 10.18
CA PRO A 63 -32.30 -3.10 9.56
C PRO A 63 -33.44 -4.09 9.50
N ASP A 64 -34.68 -3.59 9.59
CA ASP A 64 -35.86 -4.43 9.48
C ASP A 64 -35.90 -5.13 8.09
N PRO A 65 -36.01 -6.47 8.07
CA PRO A 65 -35.99 -7.21 6.81
C PRO A 65 -37.19 -6.93 5.91
N GLY A 66 -38.34 -6.52 6.47
CA GLY A 66 -39.51 -6.08 5.71
C GLY A 66 -39.25 -4.77 4.96
N VAL A 67 -38.54 -3.84 5.59
CA VAL A 67 -38.11 -2.58 4.97
C VAL A 67 -37.10 -2.84 3.84
N LEU A 68 -36.10 -3.71 4.08
CA LEU A 68 -35.11 -4.04 3.06
C LEU A 68 -35.73 -4.75 1.85
N SER A 69 -36.53 -5.79 2.10
CA SER A 69 -37.23 -6.52 1.03
C SER A 69 -38.20 -5.63 0.26
N GLY A 70 -38.82 -4.64 0.92
CA GLY A 70 -39.63 -3.61 0.28
C GLY A 70 -38.85 -2.63 -0.60
N CYS A 71 -37.52 -2.59 -0.54
CA CYS A 71 -36.67 -1.83 -1.46
C CYS A 71 -36.06 -2.69 -2.58
N LEU A 72 -36.04 -4.00 -2.40
CA LEU A 72 -35.46 -4.97 -3.33
C LEU A 72 -36.54 -5.53 -4.27
N PHE A 73 -36.74 -4.86 -5.40
CA PHE A 73 -37.67 -5.31 -6.42
C PHE A 73 -36.92 -6.03 -7.56
N PRO A 74 -37.32 -7.27 -7.93
CA PRO A 74 -36.76 -7.95 -9.08
C PRO A 74 -36.86 -7.09 -10.35
N GLY A 75 -35.73 -6.88 -11.03
CA GLY A 75 -35.66 -6.12 -12.27
C GLY A 75 -35.68 -4.58 -12.13
N HIS A 76 -35.69 -4.02 -10.92
CA HIS A 76 -35.68 -2.57 -10.67
C HIS A 76 -34.52 -2.16 -9.75
N PHE A 77 -33.33 -2.70 -10.02
CA PHE A 77 -32.13 -2.41 -9.23
C PHE A 77 -31.73 -0.93 -9.24
N ASP A 78 -32.12 -0.17 -10.27
CA ASP A 78 -31.85 1.26 -10.39
C ASP A 78 -32.63 2.10 -9.37
N ALA A 79 -33.76 1.59 -8.87
CA ALA A 79 -34.59 2.27 -7.87
C ALA A 79 -34.19 1.93 -6.41
N THR A 80 -33.46 0.82 -6.23
CA THR A 80 -33.03 0.33 -4.92
C THR A 80 -32.21 1.37 -4.14
N PRO A 81 -31.23 2.08 -4.73
CA PRO A 81 -30.45 3.07 -4.00
C PRO A 81 -31.30 4.22 -3.45
N ALA A 82 -32.26 4.71 -4.24
CA ALA A 82 -33.15 5.79 -3.83
C ALA A 82 -34.13 5.36 -2.72
N CYS A 83 -34.52 4.08 -2.69
CA CYS A 83 -35.35 3.53 -1.62
C CYS A 83 -34.54 3.37 -0.32
N LEU A 84 -33.36 2.76 -0.39
CA LEU A 84 -32.47 2.56 0.77
C LEU A 84 -32.01 3.87 1.39
N ALA A 85 -31.71 4.89 0.57
CA ALA A 85 -31.31 6.22 1.05
C ALA A 85 -32.36 6.90 1.95
N ARG A 86 -33.64 6.49 1.86
CA ARG A 86 -34.72 7.01 2.71
C ARG A 86 -34.82 6.31 4.06
N GLN A 87 -34.19 5.16 4.24
CA GLN A 87 -34.32 4.33 5.45
C GLN A 87 -33.33 4.71 6.56
N ASP A 88 -32.61 5.83 6.39
CA ASP A 88 -31.64 6.37 7.36
C ASP A 88 -30.63 5.32 7.85
N LEU A 89 -30.17 4.48 6.91
CA LEU A 89 -29.21 3.43 7.19
C LEU A 89 -27.81 4.01 7.28
N HIS A 90 -27.00 3.43 8.17
CA HIS A 90 -25.61 3.81 8.39
C HIS A 90 -24.73 2.57 8.27
N VAL A 91 -23.53 2.72 7.73
CA VAL A 91 -22.48 1.69 7.74
C VAL A 91 -21.25 2.23 8.42
N GLU A 92 -20.61 1.39 9.21
CA GLU A 92 -19.28 1.69 9.71
C GLU A 92 -18.27 1.44 8.59
N ALA A 93 -17.58 2.48 8.14
CA ALA A 93 -16.61 2.38 7.06
C ALA A 93 -15.20 2.67 7.61
N ASP A 94 -14.29 1.73 7.35
CA ASP A 94 -12.86 1.94 7.54
C ASP A 94 -12.28 2.52 6.25
N TYR A 95 -11.78 3.75 6.30
CA TYR A 95 -11.20 4.42 5.14
C TYR A 95 -9.84 5.05 5.42
N GLN A 96 -9.08 5.25 4.34
CA GLN A 96 -7.84 6.03 4.35
C GLN A 96 -8.07 7.35 3.60
N PRO A 97 -7.86 8.50 4.26
CA PRO A 97 -7.95 9.82 3.63
C PRO A 97 -6.99 9.94 2.43
N GLY A 98 -7.48 10.46 1.32
CA GLY A 98 -6.72 10.65 0.08
C GLY A 98 -5.46 11.51 0.27
N GLY A 99 -5.49 12.48 1.18
CA GLY A 99 -4.33 13.32 1.52
C GLY A 99 -3.11 12.55 2.06
N ARG A 100 -3.27 11.30 2.49
CA ARG A 100 -2.16 10.44 2.97
C ARG A 100 -1.46 9.66 1.85
N TYR A 101 -2.02 9.66 0.63
CA TYR A 101 -1.49 8.89 -0.50
C TYR A 101 -0.03 9.22 -0.78
N TRP A 102 0.29 10.50 -0.94
CA TRP A 102 1.64 10.95 -1.30
C TRP A 102 2.67 10.68 -0.21
N ALA A 103 2.28 10.80 1.07
CA ALA A 103 3.17 10.52 2.19
C ALA A 103 3.58 9.04 2.20
N ILE A 104 2.61 8.13 2.01
CA ILE A 104 2.87 6.68 1.93
C ILE A 104 3.72 6.36 0.71
N GLN A 105 3.35 6.90 -0.46
CA GLN A 105 4.07 6.65 -1.71
C GLN A 105 5.52 7.13 -1.64
N ALA A 106 5.77 8.28 -1.01
CA ALA A 106 7.11 8.80 -0.80
C ALA A 106 7.92 7.93 0.17
N ALA A 107 7.31 7.44 1.25
CA ALA A 107 7.97 6.55 2.21
C ALA A 107 8.40 5.22 1.55
N GLU A 108 7.53 4.62 0.76
CA GLU A 108 7.85 3.40 0.00
C GLU A 108 8.98 3.65 -1.01
N ALA A 109 8.88 4.75 -1.77
CA ALA A 109 9.91 5.13 -2.73
C ALA A 109 11.27 5.35 -2.05
N ALA A 110 11.30 5.98 -0.88
CA ALA A 110 12.52 6.19 -0.11
C ALA A 110 13.12 4.86 0.35
N LEU A 111 12.30 3.92 0.84
CA LEU A 111 12.76 2.60 1.25
C LEU A 111 13.40 1.83 0.09
N TYR A 112 12.76 1.84 -1.08
CA TYR A 112 13.31 1.21 -2.30
C TYR A 112 14.58 1.89 -2.78
N ALA A 113 14.64 3.23 -2.73
CA ALA A 113 15.84 3.98 -3.11
C ALA A 113 17.03 3.68 -2.19
N VAL A 114 16.78 3.57 -0.87
CA VAL A 114 17.80 3.17 0.11
C VAL A 114 18.30 1.75 -0.17
N GLY A 115 17.39 0.80 -0.38
CA GLY A 115 17.76 -0.58 -0.71
C GLY A 115 18.61 -0.67 -1.98
N ALA A 116 18.19 0.01 -3.05
CA ALA A 116 18.95 0.10 -4.30
C ALA A 116 20.32 0.75 -4.09
N GLY A 117 20.37 1.84 -3.33
CA GLY A 117 21.61 2.54 -2.99
C GLY A 117 22.60 1.67 -2.21
N LEU A 118 22.12 0.87 -1.26
CA LEU A 118 22.95 -0.09 -0.52
C LEU A 118 23.51 -1.18 -1.43
N CYS A 119 22.70 -1.74 -2.33
CA CYS A 119 23.17 -2.72 -3.31
C CYS A 119 24.25 -2.13 -4.23
N VAL A 120 23.97 -0.99 -4.87
CA VAL A 120 24.93 -0.31 -5.76
C VAL A 120 26.20 0.08 -5.01
N GLY A 121 26.07 0.67 -3.82
CA GLY A 121 27.19 1.05 -2.97
C GLY A 121 28.06 -0.14 -2.59
N SER A 122 27.45 -1.27 -2.23
CA SER A 122 28.18 -2.50 -1.89
C SER A 122 28.98 -3.05 -3.08
N CYS A 123 28.42 -3.03 -4.29
CA CYS A 123 29.12 -3.41 -5.51
C CYS A 123 30.32 -2.50 -5.77
N PHE A 124 30.14 -1.18 -5.68
CA PHE A 124 31.23 -0.21 -5.87
C PHE A 124 32.35 -0.38 -4.84
N VAL A 125 32.01 -0.56 -3.56
CA VAL A 125 33.00 -0.81 -2.51
C VAL A 125 33.75 -2.11 -2.76
N GLY A 126 33.07 -3.18 -3.18
CA GLY A 126 33.68 -4.46 -3.53
C GLY A 126 34.68 -4.33 -4.69
N ILE A 127 34.31 -3.62 -5.76
CA ILE A 127 35.17 -3.41 -6.94
C ILE A 127 36.39 -2.55 -6.58
N ARG A 128 36.19 -1.44 -5.83
CA ARG A 128 37.28 -0.58 -5.38
C ARG A 128 38.28 -1.33 -4.52
N ARG A 129 37.80 -2.07 -3.52
CA ARG A 129 38.68 -2.89 -2.68
C ARG A 129 39.51 -3.83 -3.55
N ARG A 130 38.89 -4.61 -4.43
CA ARG A 130 39.61 -5.56 -5.31
C ARG A 130 40.66 -4.89 -6.22
N THR A 131 40.33 -3.73 -6.80
CA THR A 131 41.28 -2.98 -7.65
C THR A 131 42.42 -2.34 -6.86
N ASP A 132 42.18 -1.94 -5.61
CA ASP A 132 43.22 -1.42 -4.73
C ASP A 132 44.17 -2.55 -4.27
N TRP A 133 43.64 -3.72 -3.93
CA TRP A 133 44.45 -4.93 -3.66
C TRP A 133 45.33 -5.31 -4.87
N ALA A 134 44.77 -5.28 -6.08
CA ALA A 134 45.51 -5.58 -7.31
C ALA A 134 46.60 -4.54 -7.62
N ARG A 135 46.35 -3.25 -7.36
CA ARG A 135 47.36 -2.20 -7.53
C ARG A 135 48.51 -2.31 -6.54
N VAL A 136 48.24 -2.72 -5.30
CA VAL A 136 49.28 -2.96 -4.28
C VAL A 136 50.15 -4.15 -4.67
N SER A 137 49.56 -5.27 -5.10
CA SER A 137 50.33 -6.47 -5.48
C SER A 137 51.22 -6.24 -6.71
N VAL A 138 50.73 -5.52 -7.73
CA VAL A 138 51.57 -5.13 -8.89
C VAL A 138 52.72 -4.21 -8.44
N ARG A 139 52.46 -3.23 -7.57
CA ARG A 139 53.51 -2.32 -7.07
C ARG A 139 54.57 -3.05 -6.24
N VAL A 140 54.19 -4.03 -5.43
CA VAL A 140 55.12 -4.88 -4.66
C VAL A 140 55.94 -5.77 -5.60
N SER A 141 55.33 -6.35 -6.64
CA SER A 141 56.04 -7.17 -7.62
C SER A 141 57.09 -6.38 -8.42
N VAL A 142 56.77 -5.17 -8.89
CA VAL A 142 57.73 -4.31 -9.60
C VAL A 142 58.89 -3.87 -8.69
N ARG A 143 58.59 -3.52 -7.43
CA ARG A 143 59.62 -3.11 -6.46
C ARG A 143 60.50 -4.28 -6.03
N GLY A 144 59.94 -5.48 -5.88
CA GLY A 144 60.70 -6.72 -5.62
C GLY A 144 61.55 -7.15 -6.81
N GLY A 145 61.05 -6.98 -8.04
CA GLY A 145 61.80 -7.25 -9.27
C GLY A 145 62.99 -6.31 -9.49
N GLN A 146 62.86 -5.02 -9.12
CA GLN A 146 63.98 -4.07 -9.18
C GLN A 146 65.01 -4.29 -8.06
N ALA A 147 64.60 -4.75 -6.86
CA ALA A 147 65.55 -5.11 -5.80
C ALA A 147 66.38 -6.36 -6.15
N ALA A 148 65.84 -7.29 -6.94
CA ALA A 148 66.56 -8.47 -7.40
C ALA A 148 67.52 -8.21 -8.58
N ALA A 149 67.37 -7.10 -9.30
CA ALA A 149 68.20 -6.78 -10.48
C ALA A 149 69.46 -5.97 -10.16
N GLY A 150 69.70 -5.59 -8.89
CA GLY A 150 70.80 -4.70 -8.49
C GLY A 150 72.12 -5.37 -8.05
N THR A 151 72.19 -6.70 -7.95
CA THR A 151 73.32 -7.41 -7.30
C THR A 151 74.21 -8.22 -8.24
N GLY A 152 74.32 -7.82 -9.51
CA GLY A 152 75.03 -8.63 -10.52
C GLY A 152 75.89 -7.82 -11.48
N ALA A 153 76.76 -6.93 -11.01
CA ALA A 153 77.82 -6.38 -11.86
C ALA A 153 78.98 -5.82 -11.02
N SER A 154 79.94 -6.69 -10.66
CA SER A 154 81.38 -6.37 -10.57
C SER A 154 82.12 -7.53 -9.89
N GLN A 155 82.59 -8.50 -10.67
CA GLN A 155 83.89 -9.11 -10.38
C GLN A 155 84.71 -9.16 -11.67
N ARG A 156 85.92 -8.63 -11.51
CA ARG A 156 87.03 -8.56 -12.46
C ARG A 156 87.70 -9.91 -12.63
#